data_AF-A0A1Y5TUQ1-F1
#
_entry.id   AF-A0A1Y5TUQ1-F1
#
_cell.length_a   1.000
_cell.length_b   1.000
_cell.length_c   1.000
_cell.angle_alpha   90.00
_cell.angle_beta   90.00
_cell.angle_gamma   90.00
#
_symmetry.space_group_name_H-M   'P 1'
#
loop_
_entity.id
_entity.type
_entity.pdbx_description
1 polymer ?
#
loop_
_entity_poly.entity_id
_entity_poly.type
_entity_poly.pdbx_seq_one_letter_code
_entity_poly.pdbx_strand_id
1 'polypeptide(L)'
;MSWTRTLSSPLPTQSTKSIRWGRLTRRFTRGVLWVLAKSMSNFPWIILGVFVGVCAALLIMKERAHWLASLEFELYPPPVPTSILATVREAERRSYEERSIVRQLAEEAQDVLVFTSPEIAYKMDFSVGRYRIKAQTVEAILPWAVENNFVVLRTTSAKSFSHALAYFSEQPGLNDWQAATYLEWLKKSHPLMASTPWSEIAANPELVAKLYSGYMGAGGDWDLWRENLTPGPIAVQRLGLK
;
A
#
# COMPACT_ATOMS: atom_id res chain seq x y z
N MET A 1 101.00 42.08 23.75
CA MET A 1 99.55 41.87 24.01
C MET A 1 99.00 41.03 22.88
N SER A 2 98.91 39.72 23.07
CA SER A 2 98.33 38.78 22.10
C SER A 2 97.11 38.13 22.73
N TRP A 3 95.98 38.18 22.03
CA TRP A 3 95.01 37.09 22.07
C TRP A 3 94.59 36.78 20.64
N THR A 4 94.90 35.54 20.28
CA THR A 4 94.73 34.83 19.02
C THR A 4 93.28 34.42 18.82
N ARG A 5 92.76 34.60 17.59
CA ARG A 5 91.54 33.94 17.12
C ARG A 5 91.93 33.02 15.96
N THR A 6 92.04 31.73 16.28
CA THR A 6 92.49 30.69 15.37
C THR A 6 91.35 30.20 14.47
N LEU A 7 91.72 29.97 13.21
CA LEU A 7 90.94 29.42 12.10
C LEU A 7 90.31 28.06 12.40
N SER A 8 89.18 27.76 11.74
CA SER A 8 89.02 26.51 10.96
C SER A 8 87.66 26.45 10.26
N SER A 9 87.68 26.57 8.93
CA SER A 9 86.71 25.92 8.04
C SER A 9 87.16 24.47 7.82
N PRO A 10 86.24 23.50 7.59
CA PRO A 10 85.96 23.12 6.20
C PRO A 10 84.52 22.64 5.89
N LEU A 11 84.18 22.73 4.60
CA LEU A 11 83.10 22.02 3.87
C LEU A 11 83.31 20.48 3.89
N PRO A 12 82.50 19.64 3.21
CA PRO A 12 81.03 19.50 3.10
C PRO A 12 80.59 18.04 3.40
N THR A 13 79.29 17.75 3.55
CA THR A 13 78.79 16.35 3.53
C THR A 13 77.59 16.20 2.60
N GLN A 14 77.75 15.26 1.65
CA GLN A 14 76.72 14.72 0.79
C GLN A 14 75.75 13.79 1.54
N SER A 15 74.55 13.66 0.98
CA SER A 15 73.75 12.42 0.90
C SER A 15 73.03 11.91 2.16
N THR A 16 71.71 12.09 2.21
CA THR A 16 70.74 10.98 2.05
C THR A 16 69.29 11.48 2.14
N LYS A 17 68.55 11.44 1.03
CA LYS A 17 67.08 11.46 1.05
C LYS A 17 66.59 10.04 1.37
N SER A 18 66.31 9.74 2.64
CA SER A 18 65.61 8.52 3.04
C SER A 18 64.18 8.83 3.54
N ILE A 19 63.24 8.70 2.61
CA ILE A 19 61.96 7.99 2.78
C ILE A 19 61.10 8.40 3.99
N ARG A 20 60.22 9.39 3.76
CA ARG A 20 59.06 9.75 4.60
C ARG A 20 57.82 8.84 4.35
N TRP A 21 57.99 7.61 3.85
CA TRP A 21 56.89 6.72 3.46
C TRP A 21 56.32 5.86 4.62
N GLY A 22 57.08 5.63 5.69
CA GLY A 22 56.66 4.76 6.80
C GLY A 22 55.58 5.35 7.72
N ARG A 23 55.38 6.68 7.70
CA ARG A 23 54.37 7.35 8.54
C ARG A 23 53.02 7.53 7.83
N LEU A 24 53.00 7.63 6.50
CA LEU A 24 51.74 7.77 5.74
C LEU A 24 51.03 6.42 5.61
N THR A 25 51.78 5.35 5.32
CA THR A 25 51.24 3.98 5.19
C THR A 25 50.65 3.46 6.50
N ARG A 26 51.28 3.72 7.65
CA ARG A 26 50.75 3.35 8.98
C ARG A 26 49.47 4.10 9.37
N ARG A 27 49.28 5.34 8.91
CA ARG A 27 48.04 6.10 9.17
C ARG A 27 46.90 5.63 8.29
N PHE A 28 47.20 5.28 7.03
CA PHE A 28 46.21 4.74 6.09
C PHE A 28 45.74 3.34 6.52
N THR A 29 46.64 2.44 6.90
CA THR A 29 46.27 1.10 7.38
C THR A 29 45.51 1.14 8.70
N ARG A 30 45.87 2.04 9.64
CA ARG A 30 45.08 2.23 10.88
C ARG A 30 43.70 2.82 10.63
N GLY A 31 43.56 3.75 9.68
CA GLY A 31 42.27 4.31 9.28
C GLY A 31 41.35 3.25 8.66
N VAL A 32 41.88 2.44 7.75
CA VAL A 32 41.14 1.33 7.10
C VAL A 32 40.79 0.24 8.11
N LEU A 33 41.70 -0.16 9.00
CA LEU A 33 41.40 -1.12 10.08
C LEU A 33 40.35 -0.57 11.07
N TRP A 34 40.35 0.73 11.36
CA TRP A 34 39.36 1.32 12.26
C TRP A 34 37.97 1.39 11.61
N VAL A 35 37.89 1.71 10.31
CA VAL A 35 36.64 1.68 9.55
C VAL A 35 36.11 0.26 9.41
N LEU A 36 36.98 -0.72 9.12
CA LEU A 36 36.61 -2.13 9.06
C LEU A 36 36.19 -2.68 10.43
N ALA A 37 36.92 -2.36 11.50
CA ALA A 37 36.55 -2.75 12.87
C ALA A 37 35.23 -2.12 13.33
N LYS A 38 34.95 -0.87 12.94
CA LYS A 38 33.69 -0.18 13.23
C LYS A 38 32.52 -0.74 12.40
N SER A 39 32.78 -1.18 11.18
CA SER A 39 31.81 -1.88 10.34
C SER A 39 31.50 -3.29 10.91
N MET A 40 32.52 -4.02 11.35
CA MET A 40 32.40 -5.33 11.98
C MET A 40 31.78 -5.27 13.39
N SER A 41 31.97 -4.19 14.15
CA SER A 41 31.33 -4.01 15.47
C SER A 41 29.84 -3.71 15.36
N ASN A 42 29.39 -3.14 14.23
CA ASN A 42 27.98 -2.84 13.98
C ASN A 42 27.23 -4.04 13.38
N PHE A 43 27.94 -4.97 12.74
CA PHE A 43 27.39 -6.18 12.14
C PHE A 43 26.53 -7.04 13.11
N PRO A 44 26.95 -7.36 14.35
CA PRO A 44 26.12 -8.10 15.29
C PRO A 44 24.87 -7.31 15.72
N TRP A 45 24.93 -5.98 15.80
CA TRP A 45 23.77 -5.14 16.11
C TRP A 45 22.77 -5.07 14.94
N ILE A 46 23.27 -5.08 13.69
CA ILE A 46 22.43 -5.16 12.49
C ILE A 46 21.72 -6.52 12.46
N ILE A 47 22.43 -7.62 12.70
CA ILE A 47 21.83 -8.96 12.75
C ILE A 47 20.81 -9.07 13.87
N LEU A 48 21.13 -8.56 15.06
CA LEU A 48 20.20 -8.55 16.19
C LEU A 48 18.96 -7.71 15.87
N GLY A 49 19.13 -6.54 15.24
CA GLY A 49 18.03 -5.70 14.80
C GLY A 49 17.11 -6.40 13.80
N VAL A 50 17.68 -7.09 12.81
CA VAL A 50 16.92 -7.92 11.85
C VAL A 50 16.20 -9.06 12.57
N PHE A 51 16.88 -9.78 13.46
CA PHE A 51 16.29 -10.89 14.19
C PHE A 51 15.13 -10.45 15.09
N VAL A 52 15.30 -9.37 15.85
CA VAL A 52 14.24 -8.79 16.67
C VAL A 52 13.07 -8.32 15.80
N GLY A 53 13.35 -7.69 14.65
CA GLY A 53 12.32 -7.29 13.68
C GLY A 53 11.53 -8.48 13.13
N VAL A 54 12.21 -9.56 12.75
CA VAL A 54 11.56 -10.79 12.26
C VAL A 54 10.72 -11.45 13.35
N CYS A 55 11.24 -11.55 14.58
CA CYS A 55 10.49 -12.10 15.71
C CYS A 55 9.24 -11.26 16.04
N ALA A 56 9.36 -9.93 16.02
CA ALA A 56 8.22 -9.04 16.22
C ALA A 56 7.17 -9.21 15.12
N ALA A 57 7.59 -9.28 13.85
CA ALA A 57 6.69 -9.53 12.73
C ALA A 57 5.98 -10.89 12.84
N LEU A 58 6.69 -11.95 13.23
CA LEU A 58 6.13 -13.28 13.45
C LEU A 58 5.09 -13.30 14.58
N LEU A 59 5.36 -12.59 15.69
CA LEU A 59 4.39 -12.46 16.79
C LEU A 59 3.12 -11.74 16.34
N ILE A 60 3.26 -10.61 15.63
CA ILE A 60 2.12 -9.87 15.06
C ILE A 60 1.32 -10.77 14.11
N MET A 61 2.00 -11.52 13.23
CA MET A 61 1.35 -12.45 12.31
C MET A 61 0.59 -13.58 13.04
N LYS A 62 1.13 -14.10 14.14
CA LYS A 62 0.47 -15.13 14.94
C LYS A 62 -0.80 -14.61 15.61
N GLU A 63 -0.72 -13.44 16.27
CA GLU A 63 -1.88 -12.81 16.89
C GLU A 63 -2.97 -12.49 15.86
N ARG A 64 -2.55 -11.95 14.71
CA ARG A 64 -3.42 -11.74 13.54
C ARG A 64 -4.09 -13.01 13.07
N ALA A 65 -3.36 -14.10 12.90
CA ALA A 65 -3.93 -15.37 12.42
C ALA A 65 -4.99 -15.92 13.38
N HIS A 66 -4.75 -15.87 14.69
CA HIS A 66 -5.75 -16.27 15.69
C HIS A 66 -6.99 -15.38 15.66
N TRP A 67 -6.78 -14.08 15.49
CA TRP A 67 -7.84 -13.11 15.37
C TRP A 67 -8.70 -13.32 14.11
N LEU A 68 -8.06 -13.55 12.96
CA LEU A 68 -8.73 -13.90 11.69
C LEU A 68 -9.56 -15.17 11.84
N ALA A 69 -9.00 -16.20 12.47
CA ALA A 69 -9.69 -17.46 12.73
C ALA A 69 -10.89 -17.32 13.67
N SER A 70 -10.99 -16.22 14.43
CA SER A 70 -12.14 -15.95 15.30
C SER A 70 -13.32 -15.26 14.58
N LEU A 71 -13.12 -14.80 13.34
CA LEU A 71 -14.16 -14.19 12.54
C LEU A 71 -14.98 -15.26 11.83
N GLU A 72 -16.20 -15.47 12.29
CA GLU A 72 -17.17 -16.33 11.62
C GLU A 72 -18.19 -15.47 10.84
N PHE A 73 -18.18 -15.59 9.52
CA PHE A 73 -19.15 -14.95 8.65
C PHE A 73 -19.47 -15.82 7.43
N GLU A 74 -20.63 -15.55 6.84
CA GLU A 74 -21.04 -16.13 5.55
C GLU A 74 -21.25 -15.01 4.55
N LEU A 75 -20.89 -15.26 3.29
CA LEU A 75 -21.05 -14.31 2.20
C LEU A 75 -22.08 -14.83 1.22
N TYR A 76 -23.03 -13.95 0.88
CA TYR A 76 -24.03 -14.19 -0.15
C TYR A 76 -23.80 -13.16 -1.25
N PRO A 77 -23.51 -13.59 -2.49
CA PRO A 77 -23.21 -12.67 -3.57
C PRO A 77 -24.47 -11.86 -3.94
N PRO A 78 -24.36 -10.52 -4.07
CA PRO A 78 -25.42 -9.69 -4.61
C PRO A 78 -25.78 -10.07 -6.06
N PRO A 79 -26.98 -9.71 -6.56
CA PRO A 79 -27.48 -10.11 -7.88
C PRO A 79 -26.85 -9.32 -9.04
N VAL A 80 -25.57 -8.95 -8.94
CA VAL A 80 -24.85 -8.22 -9.99
C VAL A 80 -24.43 -9.20 -11.09
N PRO A 81 -24.78 -8.94 -12.37
CA PRO A 81 -24.33 -9.77 -13.48
C PRO A 81 -22.81 -9.86 -13.55
N THR A 82 -22.30 -11.06 -13.81
CA THR A 82 -20.86 -11.32 -13.98
C THR A 82 -20.24 -10.50 -15.11
N SER A 83 -21.02 -10.20 -16.17
CA SER A 83 -20.59 -9.32 -17.26
C SER A 83 -20.28 -7.90 -16.79
N ILE A 84 -21.13 -7.32 -15.95
CA ILE A 84 -20.92 -5.97 -15.39
C ILE A 84 -19.70 -5.97 -14.49
N LEU A 85 -19.60 -6.96 -13.59
CA LEU A 85 -18.44 -7.08 -12.70
C LEU A 85 -17.14 -7.21 -13.50
N ALA A 86 -17.10 -8.08 -14.51
CA ALA A 86 -15.94 -8.24 -15.38
C ALA A 86 -15.57 -6.94 -16.11
N THR A 87 -16.55 -6.21 -16.63
CA THR A 87 -16.33 -4.91 -17.30
C THR A 87 -15.73 -3.87 -16.35
N VAL A 88 -16.24 -3.75 -15.13
CA VAL A 88 -15.71 -2.83 -14.11
C VAL A 88 -14.29 -3.23 -13.72
N ARG A 89 -14.05 -4.52 -13.48
CA ARG A 89 -12.72 -5.04 -13.12
C ARG A 89 -11.68 -4.83 -14.21
N GLU A 90 -12.06 -5.03 -15.46
CA GLU A 90 -11.18 -4.81 -16.60
C GLU A 90 -10.83 -3.33 -16.75
N ALA A 91 -11.77 -2.42 -16.47
CA ALA A 91 -11.51 -0.98 -16.45
C ALA A 91 -10.54 -0.57 -15.33
N GLU A 92 -10.71 -1.11 -14.11
CA GLU A 92 -9.78 -0.88 -12.99
C GLU A 92 -8.38 -1.39 -13.33
N ARG A 93 -8.29 -2.62 -13.84
CA ARG A 93 -7.03 -3.25 -14.21
C ARG A 93 -6.26 -2.43 -15.23
N ARG A 94 -6.93 -1.98 -16.31
CA ARG A 94 -6.30 -1.13 -17.34
C ARG A 94 -5.82 0.18 -16.76
N SER A 95 -6.66 0.85 -15.95
CA SER A 95 -6.29 2.10 -15.29
C SER A 95 -5.09 1.94 -14.33
N TYR A 96 -4.96 0.79 -13.68
CA TYR A 96 -3.80 0.50 -12.81
C TYR A 96 -2.52 0.27 -13.63
N GLU A 97 -2.61 -0.44 -14.74
CA GLU A 97 -1.49 -0.71 -15.66
C GLU A 97 -0.93 0.56 -16.31
N GLU A 98 -1.77 1.56 -16.53
CA GLU A 98 -1.35 2.87 -17.04
C GLU A 98 -0.63 3.74 -16.00
N ARG A 99 -0.61 3.35 -14.72
CA ARG A 99 0.09 4.10 -13.65
C ARG A 99 1.61 3.90 -13.74
N SER A 100 2.36 4.87 -13.23
CA SER A 100 3.80 4.74 -13.11
C SER A 100 4.20 3.64 -12.12
N ILE A 101 5.33 2.97 -12.38
CA ILE A 101 5.89 1.91 -11.52
C ILE A 101 6.06 2.39 -10.07
N VAL A 102 6.51 3.63 -9.88
CA VAL A 102 6.69 4.23 -8.54
C VAL A 102 5.35 4.29 -7.78
N ARG A 103 4.26 4.60 -8.48
CA ARG A 103 2.94 4.65 -7.87
C ARG A 103 2.41 3.25 -7.56
N GLN A 104 2.64 2.28 -8.44
CA GLN A 104 2.29 0.89 -8.20
C GLN A 104 3.02 0.34 -6.96
N LEU A 105 4.33 0.57 -6.85
CA LEU A 105 5.13 0.18 -5.67
C LEU A 105 4.69 0.88 -4.38
N ALA A 106 4.30 2.16 -4.45
CA ALA A 106 3.78 2.86 -3.29
C ALA A 106 2.45 2.25 -2.79
N GLU A 107 1.58 1.84 -3.72
CA GLU A 107 0.32 1.16 -3.40
C GLU A 107 0.57 -0.27 -2.85
N GLU A 108 1.54 -1.00 -3.37
CA GLU A 108 1.97 -2.30 -2.81
C GLU A 108 2.61 -2.16 -1.41
N ALA A 109 3.37 -1.09 -1.15
CA ALA A 109 3.92 -0.83 0.18
C ALA A 109 2.83 -0.51 1.20
N GLN A 110 1.75 0.14 0.76
CA GLN A 110 0.56 0.35 1.58
C GLN A 110 -0.12 -1.00 1.90
N ASP A 111 -0.05 -2.03 1.05
CA ASP A 111 -0.63 -3.36 1.32
C ASP A 111 0.05 -4.01 2.52
N VAL A 112 1.38 -3.91 2.57
CA VAL A 112 2.19 -4.39 3.70
C VAL A 112 1.87 -3.59 4.97
N LEU A 113 1.62 -2.30 4.85
CA LEU A 113 1.23 -1.45 5.97
C LEU A 113 -0.15 -1.83 6.51
N VAL A 114 -1.14 -2.12 5.65
CA VAL A 114 -2.46 -2.59 6.11
C VAL A 114 -2.31 -3.88 6.89
N PHE A 115 -1.49 -4.81 6.39
CA PHE A 115 -1.26 -6.08 7.07
C PHE A 115 -0.60 -5.91 8.45
N THR A 116 0.36 -5.01 8.58
CA THR A 116 1.06 -4.78 9.86
C THR A 116 0.30 -3.87 10.82
N SER A 117 -0.52 -2.94 10.32
CA SER A 117 -1.29 -1.99 11.12
C SER A 117 -2.60 -1.59 10.41
N PRO A 118 -3.70 -2.34 10.63
CA PRO A 118 -4.98 -2.10 9.97
C PRO A 118 -5.60 -0.77 10.40
N GLU A 119 -5.42 -0.39 11.67
CA GLU A 119 -5.91 0.88 12.20
C GLU A 119 -5.31 2.09 11.49
N ILE A 120 -4.01 2.03 11.15
CA ILE A 120 -3.35 3.12 10.42
C ILE A 120 -3.86 3.17 8.98
N ALA A 121 -3.95 2.02 8.32
CA ALA A 121 -4.47 1.96 6.96
C ALA A 121 -5.91 2.45 6.85
N TYR A 122 -6.73 2.12 7.85
CA TYR A 122 -8.11 2.58 7.97
C TYR A 122 -8.17 4.10 8.23
N LYS A 123 -7.40 4.63 9.18
CA LYS A 123 -7.33 6.09 9.44
C LYS A 123 -6.86 6.90 8.23
N MET A 124 -5.98 6.33 7.44
CA MET A 124 -5.42 6.98 6.26
C MET A 124 -6.24 6.73 4.97
N ASP A 125 -7.30 5.92 5.05
CA ASP A 125 -8.18 5.57 3.92
C ASP A 125 -7.42 5.11 2.67
N PHE A 126 -6.40 4.26 2.86
CA PHE A 126 -5.62 3.76 1.73
C PHE A 126 -6.50 2.86 0.84
N SER A 127 -6.45 3.11 -0.47
CA SER A 127 -6.94 2.17 -1.50
C SER A 127 -5.74 1.37 -1.96
N VAL A 128 -5.78 0.06 -1.73
CA VAL A 128 -4.55 -0.72 -1.68
C VAL A 128 -4.57 -1.85 -2.71
N GLY A 129 -3.73 -1.72 -3.73
CA GLY A 129 -3.67 -2.66 -4.85
C GLY A 129 -4.83 -2.56 -5.84
N ARG A 130 -4.71 -3.34 -6.92
CA ARG A 130 -5.48 -3.26 -8.17
C ARG A 130 -7.01 -3.43 -8.04
N TYR A 131 -7.51 -3.89 -6.89
CA TYR A 131 -8.89 -4.32 -6.73
C TYR A 131 -9.52 -4.05 -5.35
N ARG A 132 -8.78 -3.45 -4.40
CA ARG A 132 -9.34 -3.21 -3.06
C ARG A 132 -10.12 -1.90 -3.03
N ILE A 133 -11.32 -2.02 -2.50
CA ILE A 133 -12.17 -0.90 -2.14
C ILE A 133 -11.59 -0.26 -0.87
N LYS A 134 -11.68 1.07 -0.80
CA LYS A 134 -11.24 1.87 0.35
C LYS A 134 -11.91 1.43 1.63
N ALA A 135 -11.18 1.47 2.74
CA ALA A 135 -11.68 1.03 4.04
C ALA A 135 -12.94 1.81 4.49
N GLN A 136 -13.00 3.12 4.23
CA GLN A 136 -14.20 3.93 4.50
C GLN A 136 -15.40 3.50 3.64
N THR A 137 -15.15 3.12 2.38
CA THR A 137 -16.22 2.60 1.52
C THR A 137 -16.70 1.24 2.01
N VAL A 138 -15.79 0.35 2.44
CA VAL A 138 -16.15 -0.93 3.06
C VAL A 138 -16.99 -0.71 4.32
N GLU A 139 -16.60 0.24 5.17
CA GLU A 139 -17.37 0.61 6.35
C GLU A 139 -18.77 1.14 6.02
N ALA A 140 -18.90 1.96 4.98
CA ALA A 140 -20.19 2.47 4.56
C ALA A 140 -21.12 1.35 4.02
N ILE A 141 -20.58 0.38 3.28
CA ILE A 141 -21.39 -0.68 2.67
C ILE A 141 -21.66 -1.87 3.59
N LEU A 142 -20.81 -2.12 4.60
CA LEU A 142 -20.92 -3.33 5.42
C LEU A 142 -22.23 -3.40 6.24
N PRO A 143 -22.70 -2.34 6.93
CA PRO A 143 -24.01 -2.34 7.59
C PRO A 143 -25.14 -2.63 6.60
N TRP A 144 -25.12 -1.98 5.44
CA TRP A 144 -26.10 -2.20 4.39
C TRP A 144 -26.06 -3.65 3.86
N ALA A 145 -24.88 -4.24 3.72
CA ALA A 145 -24.72 -5.63 3.31
C ALA A 145 -25.28 -6.62 4.37
N VAL A 146 -25.13 -6.31 5.66
CA VAL A 146 -25.76 -7.07 6.76
C VAL A 146 -27.29 -6.96 6.67
N GLU A 147 -27.82 -5.74 6.53
CA GLU A 147 -29.26 -5.48 6.43
C GLU A 147 -29.92 -6.20 5.24
N ASN A 148 -29.17 -6.35 4.13
CA ASN A 148 -29.64 -7.01 2.91
C ASN A 148 -29.26 -8.49 2.84
N ASN A 149 -28.70 -9.07 3.91
CA ASN A 149 -28.27 -10.48 4.00
C ASN A 149 -27.19 -10.88 2.96
N PHE A 150 -26.40 -9.93 2.47
CA PHE A 150 -25.21 -10.23 1.65
C PHE A 150 -24.01 -10.67 2.48
N VAL A 151 -24.04 -10.39 3.79
CA VAL A 151 -23.13 -10.96 4.77
C VAL A 151 -23.90 -11.30 6.05
N VAL A 152 -23.63 -12.47 6.61
CA VAL A 152 -24.14 -12.87 7.92
C VAL A 152 -22.96 -12.96 8.86
N LEU A 153 -22.87 -12.02 9.81
CA LEU A 153 -21.87 -12.03 10.87
C LEU A 153 -22.40 -12.89 12.03
N ARG A 154 -21.73 -13.99 12.36
CA ARG A 154 -22.18 -14.92 13.42
C ARG A 154 -21.89 -14.41 14.84
N THR A 155 -21.27 -13.24 14.99
CA THR A 155 -20.90 -12.66 16.30
C THR A 155 -21.52 -11.28 16.51
N THR A 156 -22.02 -11.03 17.73
CA THR A 156 -22.84 -9.85 18.09
C THR A 156 -22.09 -8.72 18.81
N SER A 157 -20.76 -8.79 18.94
CA SER A 157 -20.00 -7.76 19.66
C SER A 157 -19.52 -6.62 18.75
N ALA A 158 -19.55 -5.37 19.23
CA ALA A 158 -19.02 -4.22 18.49
C ALA A 158 -17.51 -4.36 18.18
N LYS A 159 -16.76 -5.04 19.06
CA LYS A 159 -15.36 -5.40 18.83
C LYS A 159 -15.20 -6.35 17.64
N SER A 160 -16.17 -7.25 17.42
CA SER A 160 -16.19 -8.14 16.26
C SER A 160 -16.48 -7.39 14.96
N PHE A 161 -17.25 -6.30 15.01
CA PHE A 161 -17.57 -5.50 13.83
C PHE A 161 -16.36 -4.71 13.30
N SER A 162 -15.61 -4.03 14.17
CA SER A 162 -14.35 -3.38 13.78
C SER A 162 -13.34 -4.39 13.25
N HIS A 163 -13.37 -5.61 13.78
CA HIS A 163 -12.55 -6.69 13.28
C HIS A 163 -12.95 -7.20 11.90
N ALA A 164 -14.26 -7.34 11.65
CA ALA A 164 -14.78 -7.68 10.34
C ALA A 164 -14.36 -6.62 9.30
N LEU A 165 -14.45 -5.33 9.63
CA LEU A 165 -14.04 -4.24 8.72
C LEU A 165 -12.59 -4.35 8.27
N ALA A 166 -11.67 -4.61 9.21
CA ALA A 166 -10.27 -4.82 8.89
C ALA A 166 -10.06 -6.06 8.02
N TYR A 167 -10.77 -7.16 8.31
CA TYR A 167 -10.75 -8.35 7.46
C TYR A 167 -11.21 -8.08 6.03
N PHE A 168 -12.37 -7.44 5.87
CA PHE A 168 -12.91 -7.11 4.56
C PHE A 168 -11.96 -6.20 3.79
N SER A 169 -11.35 -5.22 4.44
CA SER A 169 -10.42 -4.29 3.78
C SER A 169 -9.09 -4.94 3.36
N GLU A 170 -8.75 -6.12 3.88
CA GLU A 170 -7.45 -6.77 3.69
C GLU A 170 -7.45 -7.93 2.70
N GLN A 171 -8.55 -8.68 2.61
CA GLN A 171 -8.54 -9.96 1.91
C GLN A 171 -8.79 -9.77 0.40
N PRO A 172 -7.80 -10.01 -0.48
CA PRO A 172 -8.01 -9.89 -1.91
C PRO A 172 -9.07 -10.85 -2.45
N GLY A 173 -9.25 -12.00 -1.78
CA GLY A 173 -10.28 -12.98 -2.12
C GLY A 173 -11.71 -12.47 -1.92
N LEU A 174 -11.91 -11.36 -1.21
CA LEU A 174 -13.21 -10.74 -1.01
C LEU A 174 -13.51 -9.62 -1.99
N ASN A 175 -12.52 -9.18 -2.77
CA ASN A 175 -12.64 -7.99 -3.60
C ASN A 175 -13.88 -8.06 -4.49
N ASP A 176 -14.12 -9.18 -5.18
CA ASP A 176 -15.25 -9.32 -6.11
C ASP A 176 -16.60 -9.27 -5.41
N TRP A 177 -16.70 -9.87 -4.22
CA TRP A 177 -17.89 -9.71 -3.39
C TRP A 177 -18.08 -8.26 -2.98
N GLN A 178 -17.01 -7.55 -2.59
CA GLN A 178 -17.09 -6.13 -2.20
C GLN A 178 -17.50 -5.25 -3.37
N ALA A 179 -16.95 -5.48 -4.56
CA ALA A 179 -17.30 -4.73 -5.76
C ALA A 179 -18.74 -4.98 -6.17
N ALA A 180 -19.21 -6.24 -6.15
CA ALA A 180 -20.61 -6.55 -6.39
C ALA A 180 -21.53 -5.86 -5.35
N THR A 181 -21.15 -5.90 -4.08
CA THR A 181 -21.92 -5.27 -2.98
C THR A 181 -21.99 -3.76 -3.17
N TYR A 182 -20.87 -3.14 -3.53
CA TYR A 182 -20.82 -1.71 -3.76
C TYR A 182 -21.62 -1.30 -5.00
N LEU A 183 -21.54 -2.06 -6.10
CA LEU A 183 -22.33 -1.82 -7.31
C LEU A 183 -23.84 -1.96 -7.05
N GLU A 184 -24.27 -2.95 -6.27
CA GLU A 184 -25.68 -3.08 -5.86
C GLU A 184 -26.10 -1.90 -4.99
N TRP A 185 -25.29 -1.52 -4.00
CA TRP A 185 -25.56 -0.36 -3.16
C TRP A 185 -25.71 0.92 -3.99
N LEU A 186 -24.82 1.16 -4.96
CA LEU A 186 -24.90 2.30 -5.87
C LEU A 186 -26.18 2.27 -6.70
N LYS A 187 -26.48 1.14 -7.33
CA LYS A 187 -27.72 0.98 -8.11
C LYS A 187 -28.94 1.32 -7.26
N LYS A 188 -29.03 0.77 -6.04
CA LYS A 188 -30.16 0.96 -5.12
C LYS A 188 -30.25 2.38 -4.57
N SER A 189 -29.12 3.06 -4.42
CA SER A 189 -29.05 4.43 -3.91
C SER A 189 -29.35 5.49 -4.98
N HIS A 190 -29.27 5.14 -6.26
CA HIS A 190 -29.52 6.09 -7.36
C HIS A 190 -31.03 6.25 -7.64
N PRO A 191 -31.58 7.48 -7.61
CA PRO A 191 -33.03 7.71 -7.77
C PRO A 191 -33.63 7.11 -9.05
N LEU A 192 -32.90 7.22 -10.17
CA LEU A 192 -33.37 6.76 -11.48
C LEU A 192 -32.98 5.30 -11.81
N MET A 193 -32.00 4.70 -11.13
CA MET A 193 -31.52 3.34 -11.46
C MET A 193 -32.01 2.27 -10.46
N ALA A 194 -32.55 2.67 -9.31
CA ALA A 194 -32.97 1.75 -8.27
C ALA A 194 -33.99 0.72 -8.79
N SER A 195 -34.93 1.16 -9.63
CA SER A 195 -35.96 0.33 -10.25
C SER A 195 -35.52 -0.37 -11.55
N THR A 196 -34.46 0.09 -12.21
CA THR A 196 -33.97 -0.49 -13.46
C THR A 196 -33.46 -1.91 -13.22
N PRO A 197 -33.91 -2.93 -13.97
CA PRO A 197 -33.39 -4.29 -13.84
C PRO A 197 -31.91 -4.38 -14.24
N TRP A 198 -31.17 -5.30 -13.60
CA TRP A 198 -29.77 -5.55 -13.95
C TRP A 198 -29.58 -5.98 -15.41
N SER A 199 -30.54 -6.67 -15.99
CA SER A 199 -30.52 -7.06 -17.41
C SER A 199 -30.53 -5.86 -18.35
N GLU A 200 -31.27 -4.81 -18.00
CA GLU A 200 -31.34 -3.58 -18.79
C GLU A 200 -30.05 -2.76 -18.63
N ILE A 201 -29.53 -2.66 -17.41
CA ILE A 201 -28.23 -2.03 -17.15
C ILE A 201 -27.12 -2.75 -17.92
N ALA A 202 -27.10 -4.09 -17.90
CA ALA A 202 -26.10 -4.88 -18.61
C ALA A 202 -26.17 -4.72 -20.14
N ALA A 203 -27.36 -4.43 -20.67
CA ALA A 203 -27.57 -4.21 -22.10
C ALA A 203 -27.22 -2.78 -22.56
N ASN A 204 -27.06 -1.83 -21.63
CA ASN A 204 -26.76 -0.42 -21.95
C ASN A 204 -25.38 0.01 -21.41
N PRO A 205 -24.37 0.16 -22.28
CA PRO A 205 -23.03 0.56 -21.87
C PRO A 205 -22.96 1.90 -21.13
N GLU A 206 -23.84 2.85 -21.43
CA GLU A 206 -23.87 4.15 -20.74
C GLU A 206 -24.32 4.01 -19.29
N LEU A 207 -25.29 3.11 -19.01
CA LEU A 207 -25.72 2.82 -17.63
C LEU A 207 -24.63 2.09 -16.85
N VAL A 208 -23.88 1.19 -17.50
CA VAL A 208 -22.69 0.58 -16.90
C VAL A 208 -21.65 1.65 -16.56
N ALA A 209 -21.41 2.60 -17.48
CA ALA A 209 -20.50 3.72 -17.23
C ALA A 209 -20.99 4.67 -16.14
N LYS A 210 -22.30 4.86 -16.00
CA LYS A 210 -22.88 5.65 -14.92
C LYS A 210 -22.63 4.99 -13.55
N LEU A 211 -22.86 3.69 -13.42
CA LEU A 211 -22.51 2.95 -12.20
C LEU A 211 -21.02 3.00 -11.92
N TYR A 212 -20.19 2.79 -12.94
CA TYR A 212 -18.75 2.85 -12.80
C TYR A 212 -18.27 4.25 -12.36
N SER A 213 -18.96 5.32 -12.78
CA SER A 213 -18.70 6.68 -12.30
C SER A 213 -18.86 6.78 -10.78
N GLY A 214 -19.97 6.29 -10.24
CA GLY A 214 -20.21 6.24 -8.80
C GLY A 214 -19.22 5.34 -8.07
N TYR A 215 -18.90 4.19 -8.66
CA TYR A 215 -17.91 3.25 -8.15
C TYR A 215 -16.53 3.89 -7.98
N MET A 216 -16.11 4.77 -8.90
CA MET A 216 -14.88 5.54 -8.77
C MET A 216 -14.95 6.71 -7.78
N GLY A 217 -16.05 6.86 -7.03
CA GLY A 217 -16.27 7.97 -6.10
C GLY A 217 -16.87 9.21 -6.76
N ALA A 218 -17.66 9.02 -7.83
CA ALA A 218 -18.36 10.06 -8.59
C ALA A 218 -17.46 11.18 -9.16
N GLY A 219 -16.15 10.96 -9.31
CA GLY A 219 -15.22 11.96 -9.86
C GLY A 219 -15.09 13.24 -9.01
N GLY A 220 -15.61 13.24 -7.78
CA GLY A 220 -15.65 14.39 -6.88
C GLY A 220 -17.02 15.09 -6.78
N ASP A 221 -18.05 14.67 -7.53
CA ASP A 221 -19.38 15.29 -7.50
C ASP A 221 -20.51 14.24 -7.42
N TRP A 222 -20.89 13.92 -6.18
CA TRP A 222 -21.97 12.99 -5.89
C TRP A 222 -23.37 13.53 -6.19
N ASP A 223 -23.54 14.85 -6.24
CA ASP A 223 -24.83 15.46 -6.49
C ASP A 223 -25.17 15.34 -7.98
N LEU A 224 -24.21 15.68 -8.84
CA LEU A 224 -24.33 15.45 -10.28
C LEU A 224 -24.51 13.95 -10.61
N TRP A 225 -23.84 13.06 -9.86
CA TRP A 225 -24.07 11.63 -10.04
C TRP A 225 -25.53 11.23 -9.76
N ARG A 226 -26.19 11.83 -8.74
CA ARG A 226 -27.58 11.51 -8.36
C ARG A 226 -28.65 12.11 -9.28
N GLU A 227 -28.35 13.22 -9.96
CA GLU A 227 -29.35 14.01 -10.71
C GLU A 227 -29.84 13.38 -12.02
N ASN A 228 -28.98 12.70 -12.77
CA ASN A 228 -29.29 12.21 -14.11
C ASN A 228 -28.56 10.89 -14.43
N LEU A 229 -28.83 10.32 -15.61
CA LEU A 229 -28.20 9.07 -16.07
C LEU A 229 -26.93 9.29 -16.92
N THR A 230 -26.48 10.54 -17.08
CA THR A 230 -25.29 10.85 -17.87
C THR A 230 -24.03 10.33 -17.16
N PRO A 231 -23.24 9.45 -17.81
CA PRO A 231 -22.02 8.94 -17.21
C PRO A 231 -20.93 10.01 -17.15
N GLY A 232 -20.05 9.92 -16.16
CA GLY A 232 -18.90 10.82 -16.04
C GLY A 232 -17.86 10.55 -17.14
N PRO A 233 -17.15 11.59 -17.63
CA PRO A 233 -16.24 11.46 -18.78
C PRO A 233 -15.08 10.49 -18.53
N ILE A 234 -14.58 10.41 -17.29
CA ILE A 234 -13.51 9.46 -16.93
C ILE A 234 -14.02 8.01 -17.01
N ALA A 235 -15.27 7.76 -16.63
CA ALA A 235 -15.85 6.42 -16.70
C ALA A 235 -16.05 5.98 -18.15
N VAL A 236 -16.58 6.88 -18.98
CA VAL A 236 -16.72 6.71 -20.43
C VAL A 236 -15.37 6.35 -21.05
N GLN A 237 -14.33 7.15 -20.77
CA GLN A 237 -12.97 6.91 -21.26
C GLN A 237 -12.42 5.55 -20.83
N ARG A 238 -12.48 5.23 -19.53
CA ARG A 238 -11.93 3.97 -18.99
C ARG A 238 -12.67 2.74 -19.50
N LEU A 239 -13.97 2.86 -19.76
CA LEU A 239 -14.77 1.79 -20.36
C LEU A 239 -14.63 1.73 -21.89
N GLY A 240 -13.95 2.70 -22.52
CA GLY A 240 -13.73 2.73 -23.97
C GLY A 240 -14.98 3.10 -24.76
N LEU A 241 -15.92 3.81 -24.14
CA LEU A 241 -17.08 4.38 -24.80
C LEU A 241 -16.64 5.69 -25.48
N LYS A 242 -17.01 5.89 -26.74
CA LYS A 242 -16.63 7.05 -27.56
C LYS A 242 -17.79 8.01 -27.69
#